data_AF-A0A4V1Q2H1-F1
#
_entry.id   AF-A0A4V1Q2H1-F1
#
_cell.length_a   1.000
_cell.length_b   1.000
_cell.length_c   1.000
_cell.angle_alpha   90.00
_cell.angle_beta   90.00
_cell.angle_gamma   90.00
#
_symmetry.space_group_name_H-M   'P 1'
#
loop_
_entity.id
_entity.type
_entity.pdbx_description
1 polymer ?
#
loop_
_entity_poly.entity_id
_entity_poly.type
_entity_poly.pdbx_seq_one_letter_code
_entity_poly.pdbx_strand_id
1 'polypeptide(L)'
;MSALNLPTFSRVSRTALNAARNPKRVALKRTCAPTTSKVQLRGVITSGAIASRGLWADRSGLNQLTNSRLQPVPRPYRHYATTTDSNNANEPANKEGGEDRPPWIEVLESVSNGPWLENTIPDEKLRLSIAHGLIYQMLLYLSRPIGDVHFDAESPSEAHAQYLSAFETARVPDTSEIGRARIASAKLTKAVVHQANSIPSSSPVRKDNEEVFKIVEALTAVTDAHLTNNDGAVEDWKEFWSHAQPVLVGLAQELTEKGFVLQEPEGEGAGTGQ
;
A
#
# COMPACT_ATOMS: atom_id res chain seq x y z
N MET A 1 -14.10 45.27 -42.14
CA MET A 1 -15.09 44.28 -41.65
C MET A 1 -15.04 44.28 -40.14
N SER A 2 -16.22 44.35 -39.55
CA SER A 2 -16.51 44.90 -38.23
C SER A 2 -16.12 44.01 -37.05
N ALA A 3 -15.99 44.66 -35.90
CA ALA A 3 -15.51 44.14 -34.64
C ALA A 3 -16.63 43.57 -33.73
N LEU A 4 -16.18 42.83 -32.71
CA LEU A 4 -16.74 42.64 -31.36
C LEU A 4 -18.08 41.87 -31.18
N ASN A 5 -18.05 40.85 -30.31
CA ASN A 5 -18.71 40.91 -28.99
C ASN A 5 -18.54 39.59 -28.19
N LEU A 6 -18.05 39.73 -26.95
CA LEU A 6 -18.12 38.74 -25.86
C LEU A 6 -19.33 39.08 -24.98
N PRO A 7 -20.07 38.11 -24.44
CA PRO A 7 -21.05 38.37 -23.39
C PRO A 7 -20.41 38.27 -21.99
N THR A 8 -20.36 39.41 -21.32
CA THR A 8 -20.36 39.57 -19.86
C THR A 8 -21.60 38.92 -19.24
N PHE A 9 -21.41 38.08 -18.22
CA PHE A 9 -22.50 37.71 -17.31
C PHE A 9 -22.28 38.27 -15.91
N SER A 10 -23.39 38.78 -15.40
CA SER A 10 -23.50 39.79 -14.37
C SER A 10 -23.57 39.19 -12.97
N ARG A 11 -22.96 39.93 -12.05
CA ARG A 11 -22.93 39.77 -10.60
C ARG A 11 -24.32 40.07 -10.03
N VAL A 12 -24.91 39.16 -9.28
CA VAL A 12 -26.08 39.46 -8.42
C VAL A 12 -25.65 39.28 -6.96
N SER A 13 -25.52 40.41 -6.28
CA SER A 13 -25.56 40.50 -4.82
C SER A 13 -26.99 40.82 -4.38
N ARG A 14 -27.46 40.20 -3.30
CA ARG A 14 -28.35 40.79 -2.27
C ARG A 14 -28.48 39.79 -1.11
N THR A 15 -27.84 40.02 0.04
CA THR A 15 -28.31 40.75 1.24
C THR A 15 -29.61 40.21 1.85
N ALA A 16 -29.51 39.73 3.11
CA ALA A 16 -30.14 40.34 4.29
C ALA A 16 -30.97 39.40 5.20
N LEU A 17 -30.55 39.43 6.48
CA LEU A 17 -31.35 39.65 7.69
C LEU A 17 -32.08 38.51 8.43
N ASN A 18 -31.88 38.59 9.76
CA ASN A 18 -32.74 38.22 10.90
C ASN A 18 -32.69 36.78 11.40
N ALA A 19 -32.80 36.49 12.70
CA ALA A 19 -32.66 37.26 13.94
C ALA A 19 -32.75 36.25 15.11
N ALA A 20 -31.99 36.52 16.17
CA ALA A 20 -32.16 36.15 17.58
C ALA A 20 -33.24 35.12 18.02
N ARG A 21 -32.84 34.14 18.86
CA ARG A 21 -33.48 33.94 20.18
C ARG A 21 -32.63 33.15 21.18
N ASN A 22 -32.78 33.57 22.42
CA ASN A 22 -32.00 33.37 23.66
C ASN A 22 -32.03 31.94 24.26
N PRO A 23 -31.12 31.66 25.23
CA PRO A 23 -30.94 30.36 25.87
C PRO A 23 -31.82 30.21 27.12
N LYS A 24 -32.16 28.97 27.47
CA LYS A 24 -32.62 28.63 28.82
C LYS A 24 -31.77 27.50 29.39
N ARG A 25 -30.93 27.89 30.34
CA ARG A 25 -30.37 27.03 31.39
C ARG A 25 -31.50 26.26 32.08
N VAL A 26 -31.32 24.96 32.22
CA VAL A 26 -31.89 24.21 33.34
C VAL A 26 -30.73 23.45 33.98
N ALA A 27 -30.38 23.90 35.17
CA ALA A 27 -29.46 23.21 36.07
C ALA A 27 -30.25 22.12 36.80
N LEU A 28 -29.74 20.88 36.77
CA LEU A 28 -30.16 19.83 37.69
C LEU A 28 -28.93 19.28 38.39
N LYS A 29 -28.80 19.73 39.65
CA LYS A 29 -27.94 19.15 40.69
C LYS A 29 -28.50 17.78 41.09
N ARG A 30 -27.58 16.84 41.39
CA ARG A 30 -27.69 15.67 42.32
C ARG A 30 -26.64 14.65 41.89
N THR A 31 -25.86 13.96 42.71
CA THR A 31 -25.53 13.93 44.15
C THR A 31 -24.36 12.94 44.30
N CYS A 32 -23.64 13.01 45.42
CA CYS A 32 -22.71 12.08 46.07
C CYS A 32 -22.66 10.62 45.57
N ALA A 33 -21.53 9.89 45.56
CA ALA A 33 -20.62 9.63 46.67
C ALA A 33 -19.31 8.93 46.21
N PRO A 34 -18.26 8.88 47.06
CA PRO A 34 -17.01 8.14 46.80
C PRO A 34 -17.10 6.68 47.29
N THR A 35 -16.30 5.76 46.76
CA THR A 35 -15.63 4.67 47.51
C THR A 35 -14.66 3.89 46.60
N THR A 36 -13.51 3.62 47.20
CA THR A 36 -12.32 2.86 46.80
C THR A 36 -12.54 1.50 46.11
N SER A 37 -11.62 1.14 45.20
CA SER A 37 -10.93 -0.17 45.27
C SER A 37 -9.63 -0.18 44.46
N LYS A 38 -8.51 -0.31 45.18
CA LYS A 38 -7.26 -0.88 44.69
C LYS A 38 -7.51 -2.34 44.35
N VAL A 39 -7.24 -2.77 43.13
CA VAL A 39 -6.84 -4.15 42.86
C VAL A 39 -5.55 -4.10 42.06
N GLN A 40 -4.51 -4.54 42.74
CA GLN A 40 -3.17 -4.78 42.25
C GLN A 40 -3.16 -6.22 41.75
N LEU A 41 -3.09 -6.43 40.44
CA LEU A 41 -2.78 -7.74 39.87
C LEU A 41 -1.51 -7.62 39.04
N ARG A 42 -0.44 -8.07 39.68
CA ARG A 42 0.81 -8.48 39.03
C ARG A 42 0.47 -9.64 38.09
N GLY A 43 0.62 -9.42 36.80
CA GLY A 43 0.72 -10.46 35.79
C GLY A 43 2.04 -10.28 35.07
N VAL A 44 3.07 -11.00 35.53
CA VAL A 44 4.32 -11.18 34.81
C VAL A 44 4.00 -12.05 33.60
N ILE A 45 4.02 -11.47 32.41
CA ILE A 45 4.10 -12.23 31.17
C ILE A 45 5.44 -11.86 30.55
N THR A 46 6.38 -12.77 30.66
CA THR A 46 7.66 -12.74 29.99
C THR A 46 7.44 -12.62 28.49
N SER A 47 7.82 -11.46 27.94
CA SER A 47 7.98 -11.24 26.51
C SER A 47 8.96 -12.27 25.93
N GLY A 48 8.43 -13.27 25.23
CA GLY A 48 9.19 -14.01 24.24
C GLY A 48 9.38 -13.11 23.03
N ALA A 49 10.50 -12.39 22.99
CA ALA A 49 10.92 -11.63 21.83
C ALA A 49 11.18 -12.59 20.66
N ILE A 50 10.21 -12.70 19.75
CA ILE A 50 10.49 -13.19 18.40
C ILE A 50 11.17 -12.03 17.68
N ALA A 51 12.50 -12.08 17.66
CA ALA A 51 13.33 -11.16 16.92
C ALA A 51 13.18 -11.43 15.41
N SER A 52 12.14 -10.88 14.78
CA SER A 52 12.09 -10.68 13.33
C SER A 52 12.98 -9.50 12.96
N ARG A 53 14.29 -9.66 13.16
CA ARG A 53 15.30 -8.68 12.77
C ARG A 53 15.40 -8.65 11.24
N GLY A 54 14.81 -7.59 10.66
CA GLY A 54 15.32 -6.82 9.54
C GLY A 54 15.89 -7.58 8.33
N LEU A 55 15.04 -7.86 7.34
CA LEU A 55 15.50 -8.13 5.97
C LEU A 55 15.54 -6.87 5.08
N TRP A 56 15.07 -5.72 5.58
CA TRP A 56 14.83 -4.51 4.75
C TRP A 56 15.60 -3.26 5.20
N ALA A 57 16.34 -3.31 6.31
CA ALA A 57 16.82 -2.10 6.99
C ALA A 57 18.28 -1.69 6.71
N ASP A 58 19.04 -2.37 5.83
CA ASP A 58 20.51 -2.21 5.82
C ASP A 58 21.18 -2.01 4.44
N ARG A 59 20.60 -1.20 3.55
CA ARG A 59 21.24 -0.88 2.25
C ARG A 59 21.27 0.60 1.87
N SER A 60 21.56 1.49 2.82
CA SER A 60 21.76 2.92 2.57
C SER A 60 23.25 3.34 2.56
N GLY A 61 24.16 2.48 2.10
CA GLY A 61 25.60 2.76 2.21
C GLY A 61 26.47 2.11 1.13
N LEU A 62 26.38 2.57 -0.12
CA LEU A 62 27.46 2.38 -1.11
C LEU A 62 27.30 3.34 -2.29
N ASN A 63 27.54 4.62 -2.03
CA ASN A 63 27.86 5.59 -3.07
C ASN A 63 29.11 6.35 -2.62
N GLN A 64 30.30 5.87 -3.00
CA GLN A 64 31.47 6.68 -3.31
C GLN A 64 32.67 5.84 -3.78
N LEU A 65 33.36 6.37 -4.81
CA LEU A 65 34.70 5.99 -5.35
C LEU A 65 34.67 4.80 -6.33
N THR A 66 35.09 4.87 -7.60
CA THR A 66 36.06 5.74 -8.27
C THR A 66 35.79 5.85 -9.79
N ASN A 67 36.08 7.04 -10.34
CA ASN A 67 36.35 7.24 -11.76
C ASN A 67 37.68 6.56 -12.13
N SER A 68 37.71 5.74 -13.19
CA SER A 68 38.86 5.66 -14.11
C SER A 68 38.58 4.82 -15.37
N ARG A 69 38.94 5.45 -16.49
CA ARG A 69 39.48 4.89 -17.75
C ARG A 69 38.56 4.19 -18.76
N LEU A 70 38.23 5.01 -19.76
CA LEU A 70 38.24 4.75 -21.21
C LEU A 70 39.01 3.50 -21.67
N GLN A 71 38.30 2.59 -22.35
CA GLN A 71 38.78 1.77 -23.47
C GLN A 71 37.61 1.58 -24.45
N PRO A 72 37.72 1.92 -25.74
CA PRO A 72 36.74 1.54 -26.76
C PRO A 72 37.11 0.15 -27.31
N VAL A 73 36.23 -0.84 -27.15
CA VAL A 73 36.43 -2.16 -27.77
C VAL A 73 35.42 -2.36 -28.91
N PRO A 74 35.86 -2.87 -30.09
CA PRO A 74 35.06 -2.89 -31.32
C PRO A 74 33.92 -3.90 -31.27
N ARG A 75 32.78 -3.53 -31.88
CA ARG A 75 31.68 -4.44 -32.23
C ARG A 75 32.12 -5.39 -33.34
N PRO A 76 31.73 -6.67 -33.28
CA PRO A 76 31.37 -7.42 -34.47
C PRO A 76 29.85 -7.49 -34.60
N TYR A 77 29.35 -6.90 -35.68
CA TYR A 77 28.02 -7.12 -36.24
C TYR A 77 27.74 -8.62 -36.35
N ARG A 78 26.69 -9.14 -35.69
CA ARG A 78 26.07 -10.40 -36.09
C ARG A 78 24.91 -10.08 -37.03
N HIS A 79 25.10 -10.50 -38.28
CA HIS A 79 24.09 -10.50 -39.32
C HIS A 79 22.99 -11.52 -39.02
N TYR A 80 21.78 -11.16 -39.44
CA TYR A 80 20.56 -11.95 -39.47
C TYR A 80 20.77 -13.27 -40.24
N ALA A 81 20.26 -14.36 -39.69
CA ALA A 81 19.95 -15.57 -40.45
C ALA A 81 18.43 -15.78 -40.40
N THR A 82 17.80 -15.50 -41.54
CA THR A 82 16.42 -15.88 -41.85
C THR A 82 16.47 -17.36 -42.25
N THR A 83 15.84 -18.24 -41.48
CA THR A 83 15.52 -19.59 -41.93
C THR A 83 14.01 -19.69 -41.98
N THR A 84 13.45 -19.44 -43.16
CA THR A 84 12.16 -19.99 -43.56
C THR A 84 12.38 -21.45 -43.87
N ASP A 85 11.78 -22.35 -43.09
CA ASP A 85 11.32 -23.60 -43.67
C ASP A 85 10.05 -24.10 -42.97
N SER A 86 9.14 -24.56 -43.81
CA SER A 86 7.76 -24.91 -43.52
C SER A 86 7.69 -26.44 -43.47
N ASN A 87 7.08 -27.01 -42.43
CA ASN A 87 6.06 -28.08 -42.53
C ASN A 87 5.90 -28.90 -41.24
N ASN A 88 4.78 -28.63 -40.58
CA ASN A 88 3.80 -29.58 -40.05
C ASN A 88 4.21 -30.75 -39.11
N ALA A 89 3.58 -30.67 -37.94
CA ALA A 89 2.65 -31.64 -37.37
C ALA A 89 3.14 -32.45 -36.14
N ASN A 90 2.47 -32.15 -35.04
CA ASN A 90 2.33 -32.95 -33.82
C ASN A 90 3.58 -33.08 -32.95
N GLU A 91 4.08 -31.95 -32.47
CA GLU A 91 4.66 -31.91 -31.13
C GLU A 91 3.50 -31.93 -30.13
N PRO A 92 3.37 -32.95 -29.26
CA PRO A 92 2.43 -32.85 -28.15
C PRO A 92 2.87 -31.64 -27.34
N ALA A 93 2.00 -30.63 -27.26
CA ALA A 93 2.19 -29.47 -26.42
C ALA A 93 2.64 -29.97 -25.05
N ASN A 94 3.93 -29.83 -24.77
CA ASN A 94 4.51 -30.14 -23.49
C ASN A 94 3.87 -29.11 -22.56
N LYS A 95 2.74 -29.49 -21.95
CA LYS A 95 2.21 -28.86 -20.76
C LYS A 95 3.20 -29.21 -19.66
N GLU A 96 4.40 -28.67 -19.78
CA GLU A 96 5.36 -28.65 -18.69
C GLU A 96 4.62 -28.00 -17.54
N GLY A 97 4.58 -28.73 -16.42
CA GLY A 97 3.82 -28.40 -15.24
C GLY A 97 4.25 -27.04 -14.67
N GLY A 98 3.66 -25.98 -15.21
CA GLY A 98 3.57 -24.68 -14.57
C GLY A 98 2.68 -24.85 -13.35
N GLU A 99 3.30 -25.28 -12.25
CA GLU A 99 2.73 -25.44 -10.93
C GLU A 99 1.82 -24.26 -10.58
N ASP A 100 0.78 -24.57 -9.80
CA ASP A 100 -0.27 -23.72 -9.21
C ASP A 100 0.25 -22.46 -8.48
N ARG A 101 0.98 -21.59 -9.16
CA ARG A 101 1.35 -20.29 -8.61
C ARG A 101 0.12 -19.41 -8.65
N PRO A 102 -0.23 -18.77 -7.51
CA PRO A 102 -1.31 -17.80 -7.51
C PRO A 102 -1.06 -16.78 -8.61
N PRO A 103 -2.09 -16.36 -9.34
CA PRO A 103 -2.01 -15.27 -10.30
C PRO A 103 -1.80 -13.95 -9.52
N TRP A 104 -0.58 -13.73 -9.01
CA TRP A 104 -0.25 -12.74 -7.98
C TRP A 104 -0.62 -11.32 -8.42
N ILE A 105 -0.39 -11.02 -9.71
CA ILE A 105 -0.73 -9.71 -10.27
C ILE A 105 -2.24 -9.55 -10.40
N GLU A 106 -2.97 -10.57 -10.83
CA GLU A 106 -4.43 -10.56 -10.92
C GLU A 106 -5.08 -10.38 -9.54
N VAL A 107 -4.52 -11.02 -8.50
CA VAL A 107 -4.97 -10.82 -7.11
C VAL A 107 -4.74 -9.38 -6.67
N LEU A 108 -3.53 -8.84 -6.87
CA LEU A 108 -3.21 -7.46 -6.51
C LEU A 108 -4.12 -6.45 -7.23
N GLU A 109 -4.35 -6.66 -8.52
CA GLU A 109 -5.24 -5.82 -9.33
C GLU A 109 -6.69 -5.93 -8.89
N SER A 110 -7.19 -7.14 -8.64
CA SER A 110 -8.55 -7.38 -8.18
C SER A 110 -8.82 -6.63 -6.88
N VAL A 111 -7.90 -6.70 -5.92
CA VAL A 111 -8.00 -5.94 -4.65
C VAL A 111 -7.94 -4.44 -4.93
N SER A 112 -6.99 -3.96 -5.74
CA SER A 112 -6.79 -2.53 -6.01
C SER A 112 -7.92 -1.86 -6.80
N ASN A 113 -8.73 -2.64 -7.52
CA ASN A 113 -9.88 -2.17 -8.29
C ASN A 113 -11.21 -2.46 -7.57
N GLY A 114 -11.16 -2.94 -6.33
CA GLY A 114 -12.36 -3.22 -5.55
C GLY A 114 -13.17 -1.94 -5.30
N PRO A 115 -14.47 -1.88 -5.67
CA PRO A 115 -15.30 -0.69 -5.44
C PRO A 115 -15.52 -0.40 -3.95
N TRP A 116 -15.24 -1.38 -3.09
CA TRP A 116 -15.30 -1.24 -1.64
C TRP A 116 -14.18 -0.37 -1.06
N LEU A 117 -13.10 -0.10 -1.81
CA LEU A 117 -12.01 0.78 -1.36
C LEU A 117 -12.45 2.24 -1.19
N GLU A 118 -13.43 2.68 -1.97
CA GLU A 118 -13.98 4.04 -1.94
C GLU A 118 -15.02 4.24 -0.83
N ASN A 119 -15.52 3.14 -0.25
CA ASN A 119 -16.53 3.18 0.78
C ASN A 119 -15.89 3.26 2.16
N THR A 120 -16.32 4.25 2.94
CA THR A 120 -15.92 4.37 4.34
C THR A 120 -16.70 3.37 5.20
N ILE A 121 -15.99 2.48 5.87
CA ILE A 121 -16.57 1.41 6.70
C ILE A 121 -16.96 1.99 8.06
N PRO A 122 -18.13 1.71 8.66
CA PRO A 122 -18.50 2.35 9.93
C PRO A 122 -17.55 2.08 11.11
N ASP A 123 -17.01 0.88 11.23
CA ASP A 123 -16.10 0.48 12.32
C ASP A 123 -14.67 1.00 12.10
N GLU A 124 -14.24 1.91 12.97
CA GLU A 124 -12.94 2.56 12.93
C GLU A 124 -11.76 1.60 13.13
N LYS A 125 -11.92 0.58 13.99
CA LYS A 125 -10.85 -0.42 14.20
C LYS A 125 -10.70 -1.28 12.96
N LEU A 126 -11.83 -1.68 12.37
CA LEU A 126 -11.85 -2.45 11.12
C LEU A 126 -11.19 -1.67 9.97
N ARG A 127 -11.34 -0.34 9.90
CA ARG A 127 -10.62 0.48 8.91
C ARG A 127 -9.10 0.34 9.03
N LEU A 128 -8.57 0.36 10.25
CA LEU A 128 -7.13 0.18 10.49
C LEU A 128 -6.67 -1.24 10.16
N SER A 129 -7.47 -2.26 10.48
CA SER A 129 -7.19 -3.65 10.08
C SER A 129 -7.21 -3.83 8.56
N ILE A 130 -8.12 -3.14 7.86
CA ILE A 130 -8.17 -3.15 6.39
C ILE A 130 -6.96 -2.42 5.82
N ALA A 131 -6.61 -1.25 6.35
CA ALA A 131 -5.39 -0.55 5.96
C ALA A 131 -4.16 -1.45 6.09
N HIS A 132 -4.03 -2.18 7.21
CA HIS A 132 -2.98 -3.18 7.38
C HIS A 132 -3.05 -4.28 6.30
N GLY A 133 -4.23 -4.86 6.05
CA GLY A 133 -4.42 -5.90 5.03
C GLY A 133 -4.04 -5.44 3.62
N LEU A 134 -4.36 -4.19 3.25
CA LEU A 134 -3.98 -3.60 1.96
C LEU A 134 -2.46 -3.44 1.84
N ILE A 135 -1.79 -2.99 2.90
CA ILE A 135 -0.32 -2.90 2.91
C ILE A 135 0.29 -4.29 2.81
N TYR A 136 -0.24 -5.25 3.56
CA TYR A 136 0.24 -6.62 3.52
C TYR A 136 0.07 -7.24 2.13
N GLN A 137 -1.02 -6.96 1.42
CA GLN A 137 -1.21 -7.42 0.04
C GLN A 137 -0.11 -6.91 -0.91
N MET A 138 0.32 -5.65 -0.76
CA MET A 138 1.46 -5.10 -1.50
C MET A 138 2.76 -5.82 -1.13
N LEU A 139 3.01 -6.01 0.18
CA LEU A 139 4.21 -6.69 0.66
C LEU A 139 4.26 -8.14 0.16
N LEU A 140 3.16 -8.88 0.20
CA LEU A 140 3.03 -10.24 -0.32
C LEU A 140 3.39 -10.31 -1.81
N TYR A 141 2.82 -9.40 -2.62
CA TYR A 141 3.15 -9.34 -4.03
C TYR A 141 4.65 -9.08 -4.27
N LEU A 142 5.24 -8.16 -3.51
CA LEU A 142 6.67 -7.83 -3.61
C LEU A 142 7.59 -8.95 -3.14
N SER A 143 7.14 -9.78 -2.19
CA SER A 143 7.85 -10.94 -1.64
C SER A 143 7.58 -12.25 -2.37
N ARG A 144 6.83 -12.20 -3.49
CA ARG A 144 6.46 -13.41 -4.24
C ARG A 144 7.69 -14.18 -4.75
N PRO A 145 7.59 -15.51 -4.89
CA PRO A 145 8.64 -16.31 -5.53
C PRO A 145 8.82 -15.90 -6.99
N ILE A 146 10.03 -15.49 -7.36
CA ILE A 146 10.35 -15.00 -8.72
C ILE A 146 11.04 -16.11 -9.50
N GLY A 147 10.28 -16.72 -10.41
CA GLY A 147 10.75 -17.66 -11.42
C GLY A 147 10.51 -19.13 -11.11
N ASP A 148 10.30 -19.90 -12.18
CA ASP A 148 10.39 -21.37 -12.28
C ASP A 148 11.85 -21.82 -12.26
N VAL A 149 12.62 -21.22 -11.37
CA VAL A 149 14.03 -21.54 -11.24
C VAL A 149 14.06 -22.88 -10.51
N HIS A 150 14.13 -23.95 -11.30
CA HIS A 150 14.56 -25.27 -10.83
C HIS A 150 15.71 -25.07 -9.84
N PHE A 151 15.66 -25.84 -8.76
CA PHE A 151 16.47 -25.80 -7.54
C PHE A 151 18.01 -25.73 -7.68
N ASP A 152 18.52 -25.53 -8.89
CA ASP A 152 19.94 -25.49 -9.26
C ASP A 152 20.51 -24.07 -9.44
N ALA A 153 19.70 -23.00 -9.38
CA ALA A 153 20.27 -21.64 -9.33
C ALA A 153 20.79 -21.32 -7.93
N GLU A 154 22.08 -21.02 -7.86
CA GLU A 154 22.86 -20.81 -6.64
C GLU A 154 22.36 -19.68 -5.72
N SER A 155 21.34 -18.89 -6.07
CA SER A 155 20.78 -17.84 -5.20
C SER A 155 19.39 -17.33 -5.65
N PRO A 156 18.27 -17.92 -5.18
CA PRO A 156 16.93 -17.32 -5.32
C PRO A 156 16.84 -15.90 -4.73
N SER A 157 17.74 -15.55 -3.81
CA SER A 157 17.85 -14.22 -3.23
C SER A 157 18.28 -13.15 -4.24
N GLU A 158 19.10 -13.48 -5.24
CA GLU A 158 19.59 -12.49 -6.21
C GLU A 158 18.51 -12.09 -7.21
N ALA A 159 17.75 -13.04 -7.76
CA ALA A 159 16.64 -12.76 -8.66
C ALA A 159 15.58 -11.88 -7.97
N HIS A 160 15.32 -12.14 -6.69
CA HIS A 160 14.43 -11.32 -5.88
C HIS A 160 14.93 -9.87 -5.73
N ALA A 161 16.22 -9.70 -5.39
CA ALA A 161 16.83 -8.39 -5.27
C ALA A 161 16.82 -7.61 -6.61
N GLN A 162 17.09 -8.29 -7.72
CA GLN A 162 17.01 -7.71 -9.07
C GLN A 162 15.59 -7.24 -9.39
N TYR A 163 14.58 -8.04 -9.04
CA TYR A 163 13.19 -7.65 -9.24
C TYR A 163 12.80 -6.44 -8.39
N LEU A 164 13.14 -6.41 -7.10
CA LEU A 164 12.85 -5.26 -6.24
C LEU A 164 13.53 -3.99 -6.78
N SER A 165 14.78 -4.10 -7.22
CA SER A 165 15.49 -3.01 -7.88
C SER A 165 14.79 -2.56 -9.16
N ALA A 166 14.28 -3.50 -9.98
CA ALA A 166 13.53 -3.18 -11.19
C ALA A 166 12.17 -2.54 -10.85
N PHE A 167 11.47 -3.05 -9.84
CA PHE A 167 10.21 -2.52 -9.35
C PHE A 167 10.37 -1.07 -8.88
N GLU A 168 11.48 -0.72 -8.23
CA GLU A 168 11.78 0.66 -7.82
C GLU A 168 12.20 1.56 -8.99
N THR A 169 13.10 1.10 -9.86
CA THR A 169 13.86 2.02 -10.74
C THR A 169 13.64 1.85 -12.24
N ALA A 170 13.15 0.69 -12.70
CA ALA A 170 13.07 0.41 -14.13
C ALA A 170 12.02 1.28 -14.82
N ARG A 171 12.32 1.72 -16.05
CA ARG A 171 11.32 2.30 -16.95
C ARG A 171 10.64 1.16 -17.69
N VAL A 172 9.36 0.95 -17.39
CA VAL A 172 8.55 -0.12 -17.95
C VAL A 172 7.23 0.45 -18.45
N PRO A 173 6.61 -0.12 -19.49
CA PRO A 173 5.28 0.30 -19.91
C PRO A 173 4.23 -0.11 -18.88
N ASP A 174 3.14 0.66 -18.79
CA ASP A 174 2.02 0.42 -17.85
C ASP A 174 1.34 -0.94 -18.05
N THR A 175 1.45 -1.53 -19.25
CA THR A 175 0.89 -2.85 -19.58
C THR A 175 1.78 -4.01 -19.13
N SER A 176 3.03 -3.77 -18.75
CA SER A 176 3.91 -4.79 -18.19
C SER A 176 3.44 -5.20 -16.79
N GLU A 177 3.84 -6.39 -16.34
CA GLU A 177 3.52 -6.84 -14.98
C GLU A 177 4.01 -5.85 -13.90
N ILE A 178 5.24 -5.33 -14.04
CA ILE A 178 5.79 -4.32 -13.12
C ILE A 178 4.95 -3.03 -13.20
N GLY A 179 4.62 -2.55 -14.40
CA GLY A 179 3.80 -1.35 -14.58
C GLY A 179 2.42 -1.47 -13.92
N ARG A 180 1.73 -2.58 -14.19
CA ARG A 180 0.43 -2.94 -13.58
C ARG A 180 0.51 -2.99 -12.05
N ALA A 181 1.55 -3.63 -11.52
CA ALA A 181 1.76 -3.73 -10.08
C ALA A 181 2.01 -2.37 -9.40
N ARG A 182 2.73 -1.47 -10.07
CA ARG A 182 2.95 -0.10 -9.60
C ARG A 182 1.65 0.68 -9.50
N ILE A 183 0.82 0.62 -10.55
CA ILE A 183 -0.50 1.24 -10.57
C ILE A 183 -1.39 0.68 -9.45
N ALA A 184 -1.43 -0.64 -9.30
CA ALA A 184 -2.19 -1.29 -8.22
C ALA A 184 -1.69 -0.86 -6.84
N SER A 185 -0.38 -0.79 -6.62
CA SER A 185 0.23 -0.35 -5.36
C SER A 185 -0.09 1.11 -5.04
N ALA A 186 -0.08 1.99 -6.05
CA ALA A 186 -0.48 3.39 -5.89
C ALA A 186 -1.96 3.51 -5.47
N LYS A 187 -2.86 2.75 -6.10
CA LYS A 187 -4.29 2.68 -5.72
C LYS A 187 -4.48 2.18 -4.29
N LEU A 188 -3.79 1.11 -3.91
CA LEU A 188 -3.84 0.57 -2.56
C LEU A 188 -3.31 1.57 -1.53
N THR A 189 -2.24 2.31 -1.85
CA THR A 189 -1.71 3.37 -1.00
C THR A 189 -2.74 4.47 -0.76
N LYS A 190 -3.45 4.93 -1.82
CA LYS A 190 -4.58 5.86 -1.65
C LYS A 190 -5.67 5.31 -0.76
N ALA A 191 -6.04 4.04 -0.94
CA ALA A 191 -7.08 3.41 -0.15
C ALA A 191 -6.68 3.30 1.34
N VAL A 192 -5.42 2.98 1.64
CA VAL A 192 -4.87 3.00 3.00
C VAL A 192 -5.06 4.39 3.64
N VAL A 193 -4.64 5.44 2.93
CA VAL A 193 -4.80 6.83 3.39
C VAL A 193 -6.28 7.19 3.58
N HIS A 194 -7.15 6.83 2.64
CA HIS A 194 -8.58 7.07 2.72
C HIS A 194 -9.20 6.43 3.97
N GLN A 195 -8.94 5.12 4.19
CA GLN A 195 -9.49 4.39 5.33
C GLN A 195 -9.01 4.98 6.66
N ALA A 196 -7.72 5.30 6.78
CA ALA A 196 -7.18 5.90 8.01
C ALA A 196 -7.69 7.34 8.25
N ASN A 197 -7.64 8.21 7.24
CA ASN A 197 -8.04 9.63 7.40
C ASN A 197 -9.54 9.84 7.60
N SER A 198 -10.37 8.87 7.21
CA SER A 198 -11.80 8.91 7.49
C SER A 198 -12.13 8.80 8.98
N ILE A 199 -11.17 8.39 9.83
CA ILE A 199 -11.34 8.32 11.29
C ILE A 199 -11.26 9.74 11.89
N PRO A 200 -12.33 10.24 12.52
CA PRO A 200 -12.37 11.60 13.06
C PRO A 200 -11.28 11.86 14.11
N SER A 201 -10.75 13.07 14.14
CA SER A 201 -9.77 13.50 15.17
C SER A 201 -10.33 13.45 16.61
N SER A 202 -11.65 13.45 16.76
CA SER A 202 -12.31 13.30 18.06
C SER A 202 -12.41 11.86 18.55
N SER A 203 -12.19 10.87 17.66
CA SER A 203 -12.33 9.44 17.96
C SER A 203 -11.36 8.99 19.06
N PRO A 204 -11.81 8.13 20.00
CA PRO A 204 -10.92 7.44 20.93
C PRO A 204 -9.83 6.62 20.21
N VAL A 205 -10.16 5.93 19.10
CA VAL A 205 -9.18 5.13 18.34
C VAL A 205 -8.01 5.98 17.89
N ARG A 206 -8.28 7.22 17.45
CA ARG A 206 -7.24 8.16 17.03
C ARG A 206 -6.39 8.70 18.18
N LYS A 207 -7.00 8.94 19.34
CA LYS A 207 -6.30 9.41 20.55
C LYS A 207 -5.47 8.30 21.20
N ASP A 208 -5.93 7.07 21.13
CA ASP A 208 -5.23 5.93 21.74
C ASP A 208 -4.06 5.43 20.86
N ASN A 209 -3.99 5.85 19.59
CA ASN A 209 -3.01 5.40 18.61
C ASN A 209 -2.33 6.56 17.87
N GLU A 210 -1.91 7.61 18.59
CA GLU A 210 -1.34 8.83 17.99
C GLU A 210 -0.14 8.56 17.05
N GLU A 211 0.70 7.56 17.38
CA GLU A 211 1.85 7.15 16.57
C GLU A 211 1.43 6.65 15.18
N VAL A 212 0.40 5.81 15.09
CA VAL A 212 -0.19 5.33 13.83
C VAL A 212 -0.60 6.52 12.96
N PHE A 213 -1.33 7.47 13.55
CA PHE A 213 -1.86 8.62 12.80
C PHE A 213 -0.78 9.62 12.38
N LYS A 214 0.31 9.75 13.14
CA LYS A 214 1.48 10.51 12.71
C LYS A 214 2.14 9.91 11.45
N ILE A 215 2.20 8.58 11.36
CA ILE A 215 2.71 7.89 10.17
C ILE A 215 1.73 8.05 9.00
N VAL A 216 0.42 7.97 9.26
CA VAL A 216 -0.63 8.22 8.25
C VAL A 216 -0.55 9.65 7.71
N GLU A 217 -0.28 10.64 8.53
CA GLU A 217 -0.08 12.03 8.08
C GLU A 217 1.12 12.16 7.14
N ALA A 218 2.24 11.48 7.44
CA ALA A 218 3.38 11.42 6.53
C ALA A 218 3.02 10.74 5.20
N LEU A 219 2.28 9.63 5.24
CA LEU A 219 1.83 8.93 4.03
C LEU A 219 0.84 9.77 3.21
N THR A 220 0.00 10.54 3.89
CA THR A 220 -0.94 11.48 3.26
C THR A 220 -0.18 12.53 2.47
N ALA A 221 0.85 13.14 3.06
CA ALA A 221 1.68 14.13 2.36
C ALA A 221 2.36 13.57 1.10
N VAL A 222 2.86 12.33 1.15
CA VAL A 222 3.43 11.64 -0.02
C VAL A 222 2.37 11.38 -1.08
N THR A 223 1.18 10.93 -0.66
CA THR A 223 0.05 10.66 -1.54
C THR A 223 -0.45 11.92 -2.24
N ASP A 224 -0.61 13.02 -1.51
CA ASP A 224 -1.07 14.30 -2.04
C ASP A 224 -0.06 14.91 -3.03
N ALA A 225 1.24 14.68 -2.81
CA ALA A 225 2.30 15.18 -3.68
C ALA A 225 2.41 14.42 -5.01
N HIS A 226 2.19 13.10 -5.01
CA HIS A 226 2.49 12.25 -6.18
C HIS A 226 1.26 11.60 -6.82
N LEU A 227 0.16 11.44 -6.10
CA LEU A 227 -0.99 10.65 -6.53
C LEU A 227 -2.23 11.54 -6.72
N THR A 228 -2.13 12.61 -7.50
CA THR A 228 -3.25 13.52 -7.76
C THR A 228 -4.33 12.90 -8.65
N ASN A 229 -3.98 11.93 -9.50
CA ASN A 229 -4.88 11.30 -10.46
C ASN A 229 -5.51 10.02 -9.90
N ASN A 230 -6.80 9.79 -10.14
CA ASN A 230 -7.53 8.65 -9.58
C ASN A 230 -7.22 7.29 -10.25
N ASP A 231 -6.54 7.31 -11.39
CA ASP A 231 -6.16 6.11 -12.14
C ASP A 231 -4.99 5.34 -11.51
N GLY A 232 -4.28 5.94 -10.55
CA GLY A 232 -3.08 5.36 -9.94
C GLY A 232 -1.83 5.49 -10.82
N ALA A 233 -1.89 6.27 -11.90
CA ALA A 233 -0.72 6.60 -12.69
C ALA A 233 0.19 7.55 -11.91
N VAL A 234 1.49 7.26 -11.89
CA VAL A 234 2.50 8.03 -11.16
C VAL A 234 3.58 8.46 -12.15
N GLU A 235 3.74 9.77 -12.36
CA GLU A 235 4.72 10.30 -13.32
C GLU A 235 6.16 9.97 -12.93
N ASP A 236 6.54 10.24 -11.67
CA ASP A 236 7.82 9.84 -11.09
C ASP A 236 7.63 8.73 -10.07
N TRP A 237 7.49 7.50 -10.58
CA TRP A 237 7.34 6.31 -9.74
C TRP A 237 8.48 6.14 -8.73
N LYS A 238 9.73 6.40 -9.15
CA LYS A 238 10.90 6.17 -8.31
C LYS A 238 10.86 7.13 -7.11
N GLU A 239 10.60 8.41 -7.37
CA GLU A 239 10.48 9.41 -6.31
C GLU A 239 9.34 9.05 -5.35
N PHE A 240 8.14 8.78 -5.87
CA PHE A 240 7.00 8.36 -5.05
C PHE A 240 7.33 7.14 -4.18
N TRP A 241 7.84 6.06 -4.77
CA TRP A 241 8.08 4.81 -4.07
C TRP A 241 9.17 4.93 -3.01
N SER A 242 10.24 5.70 -3.28
CA SER A 242 11.32 5.94 -2.32
C SER A 242 10.84 6.64 -1.03
N HIS A 243 9.78 7.44 -1.11
CA HIS A 243 9.16 8.09 0.05
C HIS A 243 8.02 7.24 0.65
N ALA A 244 7.21 6.59 -0.19
CA ALA A 244 6.04 5.84 0.25
C ALA A 244 6.42 4.52 0.94
N GLN A 245 7.37 3.76 0.38
CA GLN A 245 7.74 2.44 0.87
C GLN A 245 8.14 2.43 2.37
N PRO A 246 9.09 3.25 2.84
CA PRO A 246 9.48 3.22 4.26
C PRO A 246 8.31 3.58 5.19
N VAL A 247 7.43 4.49 4.75
CA VAL A 247 6.25 4.90 5.53
C VAL A 247 5.21 3.79 5.58
N LEU A 248 4.95 3.09 4.45
CA LEU A 248 4.05 1.94 4.40
C LEU A 248 4.54 0.78 5.27
N VAL A 249 5.84 0.47 5.23
CA VAL A 249 6.45 -0.56 6.08
C VAL A 249 6.34 -0.19 7.56
N GLY A 250 6.68 1.06 7.92
CA GLY A 250 6.54 1.55 9.29
C GLY A 250 5.09 1.51 9.77
N LEU A 251 4.13 1.89 8.92
CA LEU A 251 2.70 1.82 9.24
C LEU A 251 2.24 0.38 9.47
N ALA A 252 2.66 -0.57 8.63
CA ALA A 252 2.31 -1.98 8.81
C ALA A 252 2.85 -2.57 10.13
N GLN A 253 4.09 -2.23 10.49
CA GLN A 253 4.69 -2.63 11.76
C GLN A 253 3.90 -2.08 12.95
N GLU A 254 3.63 -0.77 12.94
CA GLU A 254 2.88 -0.12 14.02
C GLU A 254 1.45 -0.71 14.15
N LEU A 255 0.75 -0.93 13.04
CA LEU A 255 -0.57 -1.55 13.04
C LEU A 255 -0.54 -2.97 13.60
N THR A 256 0.49 -3.76 13.28
CA THR A 256 0.69 -5.10 13.84
C THR A 256 0.91 -5.04 15.35
N GLU A 257 1.77 -4.14 15.83
CA GLU A 257 2.08 -3.98 17.25
C GLU A 257 0.86 -3.58 18.08
N LYS A 258 -0.03 -2.76 17.52
CA LYS A 258 -1.30 -2.37 18.16
C LYS A 258 -2.42 -3.42 17.98
N GLY A 259 -2.16 -4.51 17.26
CA GLY A 259 -3.10 -5.61 17.05
C GLY A 259 -4.18 -5.37 15.98
N PHE A 260 -3.98 -4.41 15.08
CA PHE A 260 -4.85 -4.17 13.92
C PHE A 260 -4.52 -5.14 12.77
N VAL A 261 -4.60 -6.43 13.04
CA VAL A 261 -4.38 -7.47 12.03
C VAL A 261 -5.74 -7.93 11.50
N LEU A 262 -5.83 -8.17 10.19
CA LEU A 262 -6.99 -8.82 9.60
C LEU A 262 -6.97 -10.28 10.06
N GLN A 263 -7.74 -10.62 11.10
CA GLN A 263 -7.85 -12.01 11.53
C GLN A 263 -8.57 -12.79 10.43
N GLU A 264 -7.99 -13.91 10.01
CA GLU A 264 -8.78 -14.88 9.25
C GLU A 264 -9.94 -15.31 10.15
N PRO A 265 -11.17 -15.41 9.61
CA PRO A 265 -12.28 -15.92 10.39
C PRO A 265 -11.86 -17.33 10.84
N GLU A 266 -11.57 -17.49 12.13
CA GLU A 266 -11.29 -18.79 12.72
C GLU A 266 -12.46 -19.67 12.32
N GLY A 267 -12.21 -20.63 11.42
CA GLY A 267 -13.22 -21.59 11.03
C GLY A 267 -13.65 -22.26 12.31
N GLU A 268 -14.85 -21.93 12.78
CA GLU A 268 -15.51 -22.57 13.91
C GLU A 268 -15.48 -24.06 13.59
N GLY A 269 -14.48 -24.74 14.15
CA GLY A 269 -14.36 -26.17 14.13
C GLY A 269 -15.61 -26.67 14.79
N ALA A 270 -16.53 -27.15 13.96
CA ALA A 270 -17.73 -27.82 14.35
C ALA A 270 -17.38 -28.83 15.45
N GLY A 271 -17.69 -28.45 16.69
CA GLY A 271 -17.64 -29.36 17.82
C GLY A 271 -18.69 -30.44 17.56
N THR A 272 -18.26 -31.54 16.96
CA THR A 272 -19.00 -32.80 16.99
C THR A 272 -18.99 -33.26 18.43
N GLY A 273 -20.02 -32.85 19.18
CA GLY A 273 -20.39 -33.51 20.43
C GLY A 273 -20.78 -34.96 20.10
N GLN A 274 -20.03 -35.90 20.66
CA GLN A 274 -20.49 -37.26 20.95
C GLN A 274 -20.54 -37.43 22.45
#